data_AF-A0A821F8I8-F1
#
_entry.id   AF-A0A821F8I8-F1
#
_cell.length_a   1.000
_cell.length_b   1.000
_cell.length_c   1.000
_cell.angle_alpha   90.00
_cell.angle_beta   90.00
_cell.angle_gamma   90.00
#
_symmetry.space_group_name_H-M   'P 1'
#
loop_
_entity.id
_entity.type
_entity.pdbx_description
1 polymer ?
#
loop_
_entity_poly.entity_id
_entity_poly.type
_entity_poly.pdbx_seq_one_letter_code
_entity_poly.pdbx_strand_id
1 'polypeptide(L)' 'MKWMEGAKEGIVVAGGKSEGDTLTQLSHPAGIFVDALGTVYVADFRNDRVMRWTQGTKQGTVIVGGNGEGAGANQLNGPI' A
#
# COMPACT_ATOMS: atom_id res chain seq x y z
N MET A 1 -2.03 -9.54 -3.40
CA MET A 1 -2.46 -10.02 -4.74
C MET A 1 -3.93 -10.40 -4.67
N LYS A 2 -4.64 -10.39 -5.80
CA LYS A 2 -6.02 -10.87 -5.94
C LYS A 2 -6.06 -12.03 -6.93
N TRP A 3 -6.87 -13.04 -6.62
CA TRP A 3 -7.14 -14.18 -7.49
C TRP A 3 -8.60 -14.15 -7.93
N MET A 4 -8.86 -14.50 -9.19
CA MET A 4 -10.23 -14.80 -9.65
C MET A 4 -10.47 -16.30 -9.56
N GLU A 5 -11.74 -16.72 -9.50
CA GLU A 5 -12.09 -18.14 -9.51
C GLU A 5 -11.54 -18.81 -10.79
N GLY A 6 -10.82 -19.92 -10.63
CA GLY A 6 -10.17 -20.63 -11.73
C GLY A 6 -8.92 -19.96 -12.32
N ALA A 7 -8.44 -18.84 -11.76
CA ALA A 7 -7.27 -18.14 -12.27
C ALA A 7 -5.97 -18.95 -12.04
N LYS A 8 -5.12 -18.99 -13.07
CA LYS A 8 -3.77 -19.60 -13.01
C LYS A 8 -2.68 -18.61 -12.61
N GLU A 9 -2.99 -17.31 -12.64
CA GLU A 9 -2.09 -16.23 -12.24
C GLU A 9 -2.84 -15.21 -11.37
N GLY A 10 -2.12 -14.64 -10.41
CA GLY A 10 -2.64 -13.59 -9.54
C GLY A 10 -2.45 -12.21 -10.15
N ILE A 11 -3.36 -11.29 -9.82
CA ILE A 11 -3.21 -9.87 -10.16
C ILE A 11 -2.54 -9.16 -8.99
N VAL A 12 -1.48 -8.41 -9.25
CA VAL A 12 -0.89 -7.50 -8.27
C VAL A 12 -1.85 -6.33 -8.07
N VAL A 13 -2.27 -6.12 -6.82
CA VAL A 13 -3.22 -5.06 -6.45
C VAL A 13 -2.53 -3.89 -5.74
N ALA A 14 -1.51 -4.19 -4.93
CA ALA A 14 -0.71 -3.22 -4.20
C ALA A 14 0.76 -3.69 -4.17
N GLY A 15 1.70 -2.75 -4.23
CA GLY A 15 3.14 -3.04 -4.34
C GLY A 15 3.55 -3.65 -5.69
N GLY A 16 4.77 -4.20 -5.75
CA GLY A 16 5.33 -4.68 -7.02
C GLY A 16 6.72 -5.31 -6.91
N LYS A 17 7.37 -5.47 -8.08
CA LYS A 17 8.56 -6.30 -8.37
C LYS A 17 9.75 -6.17 -7.42
N SER A 18 9.89 -5.07 -6.69
CA SER A 18 10.95 -4.87 -5.72
C SER A 18 10.51 -3.90 -4.63
N GLU A 19 11.18 -3.99 -3.48
CA GLU A 19 11.10 -3.00 -2.42
C GLU A 19 11.46 -1.59 -2.95
N GLY A 20 10.81 -0.57 -2.40
CA GLY A 20 11.06 0.83 -2.71
C GLY A 20 9.97 1.77 -2.19
N ASP A 21 10.10 3.04 -2.54
CA ASP A 21 9.28 4.16 -2.04
C ASP A 21 8.46 4.85 -3.14
N THR A 22 8.52 4.37 -4.38
CA THR A 22 7.65 4.88 -5.45
C THR A 22 6.18 4.50 -5.21
N LEU A 23 5.25 5.08 -5.97
CA LEU A 23 3.82 4.81 -5.82
C LEU A 23 3.40 3.40 -6.24
N THR A 24 4.29 2.62 -6.84
CA THR A 24 4.04 1.20 -7.21
C THR A 24 4.77 0.23 -6.29
N GLN A 25 5.49 0.73 -5.28
CA GLN A 25 6.35 -0.06 -4.41
C GLN A 25 5.94 0.11 -2.94
N LEU A 26 6.39 -0.85 -2.14
CA LEU A 26 6.22 -0.89 -0.70
C LEU A 26 7.57 -1.28 -0.09
N SER A 27 7.81 -0.91 1.16
CA SER A 27 8.97 -1.27 1.97
C SER A 27 8.50 -1.79 3.34
N HIS A 28 8.67 -3.11 3.53
CA HIS A 28 8.30 -3.83 4.75
C HIS A 28 6.86 -3.57 5.23
N PRO A 29 5.82 -3.72 4.39
CA PRO A 29 4.45 -3.41 4.79
C PRO A 29 3.99 -4.28 5.97
N ALA A 30 3.35 -3.67 6.96
CA ALA A 30 2.98 -4.32 8.23
C ALA A 30 1.48 -4.61 8.36
N GLY A 31 0.63 -3.84 7.69
CA GLY A 31 -0.83 -3.93 7.79
C GLY A 31 -1.52 -3.87 6.44
N ILE A 32 -2.64 -4.58 6.32
CA ILE A 32 -3.51 -4.56 5.13
C ILE A 32 -4.99 -4.53 5.54
N PHE A 33 -5.75 -3.66 4.88
CA PHE A 33 -7.20 -3.60 5.01
C PHE A 33 -7.85 -3.51 3.62
N VAL A 34 -9.02 -4.13 3.46
CA VAL A 34 -9.80 -4.07 2.22
C VAL A 34 -11.22 -3.65 2.55
N ASP A 35 -11.69 -2.56 1.95
CA ASP A 35 -13.06 -2.10 2.16
C ASP A 35 -14.08 -2.84 1.27
N ALA A 36 -15.38 -2.57 1.49
CA ALA A 36 -16.46 -3.20 0.74
C ALA A 36 -16.46 -2.87 -0.77
N LEU A 37 -15.76 -1.82 -1.19
CA LEU A 37 -15.58 -1.45 -2.60
C LEU A 37 -14.36 -2.16 -3.22
N GLY A 38 -13.64 -2.97 -2.45
CA GLY A 38 -12.42 -3.65 -2.90
C GLY A 38 -11.20 -2.74 -2.94
N THR A 39 -11.24 -1.57 -2.29
CA THR A 39 -10.08 -0.69 -2.15
C THR A 39 -9.13 -1.28 -1.11
N VAL A 40 -7.86 -1.38 -1.47
CA VAL A 40 -6.80 -1.92 -0.61
C VAL A 40 -6.04 -0.79 0.06
N TYR A 41 -5.87 -0.88 1.36
CA TYR A 41 -5.09 0.02 2.18
C TYR A 41 -3.91 -0.76 2.75
N VAL A 42 -2.70 -0.19 2.69
CA VAL A 42 -1.48 -0.83 3.17
C VAL A 42 -0.73 0.14 4.06
N ALA A 43 -0.38 -0.31 5.26
CA ALA A 43 0.58 0.37 6.12
C ALA A 43 1.99 0.02 5.64
N ASP A 44 2.65 0.98 5.01
CA ASP A 44 3.95 0.85 4.37
C ASP A 44 5.04 1.28 5.36
N PHE A 45 5.38 0.35 6.27
CA PHE A 45 6.06 0.61 7.54
C PHE A 45 7.35 1.41 7.39
N ARG A 46 8.28 0.96 6.53
CA ARG A 46 9.59 1.62 6.39
C ARG A 46 9.55 2.90 5.57
N ASN A 47 8.45 3.15 4.88
CA ASN A 47 8.24 4.39 4.14
C ASN A 47 7.40 5.39 4.95
N ASP A 48 7.09 5.10 6.22
CA ASP A 48 6.33 5.96 7.13
C ASP A 48 5.04 6.52 6.50
N ARG A 49 4.30 5.66 5.81
CA ARG A 49 3.11 6.07 5.05
C ARG A 49 2.02 5.00 5.06
N VAL A 50 0.79 5.45 4.84
CA VAL A 50 -0.33 4.58 4.48
C VAL A 50 -0.71 4.86 3.04
N MET A 51 -0.79 3.79 2.25
CA MET A 51 -1.12 3.87 0.83
C MET A 51 -2.44 3.18 0.53
N ARG A 52 -3.13 3.68 -0.52
CA ARG A 52 -4.41 3.15 -0.99
C ARG A 52 -4.37 2.82 -2.48
N TRP A 53 -4.94 1.69 -2.85
CA TRP A 53 -5.18 1.25 -4.24
C TRP A 53 -6.66 0.97 -4.46
N THR A 54 -7.28 1.74 -5.35
CA THR A 54 -8.64 1.47 -5.83
C THR A 54 -8.61 0.47 -6.98
N GLN A 55 -9.72 -0.24 -7.20
CA GLN A 55 -9.79 -1.24 -8.27
C GLN A 55 -9.41 -0.65 -9.63
N GLY A 56 -8.51 -1.33 -10.34
CA GLY A 56 -8.06 -0.95 -11.69
C GLY A 56 -6.90 0.05 -11.75
N THR A 57 -6.41 0.59 -10.62
CA THR A 57 -5.22 1.46 -10.64
C THR A 57 -3.93 0.63 -10.71
N LYS A 58 -2.91 1.19 -11.36
CA LYS A 58 -1.56 0.58 -11.43
C LYS A 58 -0.62 1.08 -10.33
N GLN A 59 -0.97 2.19 -9.70
CA GLN A 59 -0.20 2.84 -8.64
C GLN A 59 -1.12 3.20 -7.48
N GLY A 60 -0.52 3.33 -6.30
CA GLY A 60 -1.20 3.71 -5.09
C GLY A 60 -1.28 5.22 -4.97
N THR A 61 -1.97 5.66 -3.93
CA THR A 61 -2.01 7.05 -3.48
C THR A 61 -1.61 7.07 -2.01
N VAL A 62 -0.69 7.93 -1.63
CA VAL A 62 -0.39 8.19 -0.22
C VAL A 62 -1.58 8.93 0.37
N ILE A 63 -2.18 8.36 1.41
CA ILE A 63 -3.35 8.96 2.08
C ILE A 63 -2.98 9.55 3.45
N VAL A 64 -1.89 9.06 4.06
CA VAL A 64 -1.34 9.57 5.31
C VAL A 64 0.18 9.34 5.32
N GLY A 65 0.94 10.25 5.92
CA GLY A 65 2.40 10.11 6.08
C GLY A 65 3.19 10.40 4.80
N GLY A 66 4.37 9.78 4.66
CA GLY A 66 5.26 9.92 3.52
C GLY A 66 6.17 11.15 3.56
N ASN A 67 6.25 11.85 4.70
CA ASN A 67 7.10 13.02 4.92
C ASN A 67 8.17 12.74 6.00
N GLY A 68 8.63 11.49 6.05
CA GLY A 68 9.57 10.97 7.04
C GLY A 68 8.94 10.63 8.38
N GLU A 69 9.74 9.93 9.18
CA GLU A 69 9.40 9.52 10.53
C GLU A 69 9.09 10.73 11.43
N GLY A 70 7.97 10.69 12.16
CA GLY A 70 7.70 11.69 13.19
C GLY A 70 6.24 11.80 13.64
N ALA A 71 6.02 12.76 14.54
CA ALA A 71 4.71 13.10 15.11
C ALA A 71 4.10 14.39 14.51
N GLY A 72 4.72 14.93 13.46
CA GLY A 72 4.15 16.05 12.70
C GLY A 72 2.83 15.67 12.02
N ALA A 73 2.01 16.67 11.69
CA ALA A 73 0.66 16.44 11.15
C ALA A 73 0.61 15.63 9.85
N ASN A 74 1.71 15.56 9.10
CA ASN A 74 1.88 14.82 7.86
C ASN A 74 2.96 13.72 7.93
N GLN A 75 3.38 13.35 9.14
CA GLN A 75 4.38 12.32 9.41
C GLN A 75 3.73 11.11 10.08
N LEU A 76 4.35 9.95 9.92
CA LEU A 76 4.03 8.73 10.67
C LEU A 76 5.33 8.15 11.19
N ASN A 77 5.25 7.18 12.10
CA ASN A 77 6.40 6.42 12.55
C ASN A 77 6.00 4.94 12.64
N GLY A 78 6.47 4.14 11.67
CA GLY A 78 6.23 2.70 11.65
C GLY A 78 4.75 2.30 11.75
N PRO A 79 3.87 2.75 10.83
CA PRO A 79 2.44 2.43 10.88
C PRO A 79 2.18 0.92 10.72
N ILE A 80 1.12 0.43 11.38
CA ILE A 80 0.62 -0.96 11.33
C ILE A 80 -0.86 -1.05 10.97
#